data_AF-F9PT04-F1
#
_entry.id   AF-F9PT04-F1
#
_cell.length_a   1.000
_cell.length_b   1.000
_cell.length_c   1.000
_cell.angle_alpha   90.00
_cell.angle_beta   90.00
_cell.angle_gamma   90.00
#
_symmetry.space_group_name_H-M   'P 1'
#
loop_
_entity.id
_entity.type
_entity.pdbx_description
1 polymer ?
#
loop_
_entity_poly.entity_id
_entity_poly.type
_entity_poly.pdbx_seq_one_letter_code
_entity_poly.pdbx_strand_id
1 'polypeptide(L)'
;MFYIKRRYILILFSAFLLTSCSKTGTKNVDKVNNEIKNSTSQFSLNTEELTVLEKPYGDFSDEDKKLFNKILEKYNKFKNESSNDIAFETKILEKLQEIENFYGKKYINFKNESSIDVKVEEKLLNQNSKTELNKKDFPYDNYLIKLTGKGNFRYIVNNRTISDEVLKENEKPRYIRIKILDNSSVEFNGDIIGIIFKDNIQYNKFKNFPSGIFDVDTDIKHGNYKLSNTTKDTIIKTISKNNEVKVIKLKESHEIRLEVGMKFIISGVDYITLEKID
;
A
#
# COMPACT_ATOMS: atom_id res chain seq x y z
N MET A 1 -6.52 48.53 -37.88
CA MET A 1 -6.93 47.23 -37.32
C MET A 1 -6.36 46.14 -38.22
N PHE A 2 -5.15 45.67 -37.91
CA PHE A 2 -4.43 44.67 -38.70
C PHE A 2 -3.86 43.59 -37.78
N TYR A 3 -4.21 42.35 -38.13
CA TYR A 3 -3.69 41.10 -37.59
C TYR A 3 -2.18 41.01 -37.83
N ILE A 4 -1.36 40.90 -36.78
CA ILE A 4 0.04 40.48 -36.89
C ILE A 4 0.28 39.26 -36.00
N LYS A 5 0.80 38.22 -36.66
CA LYS A 5 0.95 36.83 -36.25
C LYS A 5 1.78 36.63 -34.98
N ARG A 6 1.33 35.69 -34.14
CA ARG A 6 1.94 35.07 -32.94
C ARG A 6 3.37 34.49 -33.10
N ARG A 7 4.11 34.82 -34.17
CA ARG A 7 5.45 34.25 -34.48
C ARG A 7 6.62 35.14 -34.07
N TYR A 8 6.40 36.41 -33.70
CA TYR A 8 7.50 37.33 -33.35
C TYR A 8 7.90 37.28 -31.86
N ILE A 9 7.07 36.73 -30.97
CA ILE A 9 7.41 36.59 -29.54
C ILE A 9 8.40 35.43 -29.30
N LEU A 10 8.47 34.46 -30.22
CA LEU A 10 9.37 33.30 -30.11
C LEU A 10 10.79 33.53 -30.63
N ILE A 11 11.07 34.66 -31.28
CA ILE A 11 12.41 34.95 -31.84
C ILE A 11 13.25 35.84 -30.90
N LEU A 12 12.63 36.59 -29.98
CA LEU A 12 13.39 37.38 -29.00
C LEU A 12 13.95 36.54 -27.84
N PHE A 13 13.38 35.38 -27.53
CA PHE A 13 13.90 34.48 -26.47
C PHE A 13 15.04 33.57 -26.93
N SER A 14 15.20 33.35 -28.25
CA SER A 14 16.32 32.55 -28.78
C SER A 14 17.61 33.36 -28.99
N ALA A 15 17.52 34.69 -29.03
CA ALA A 15 18.69 35.57 -29.14
C ALA A 15 19.38 35.85 -27.79
N PHE A 16 18.73 35.60 -26.65
CA PHE A 16 19.33 35.80 -25.32
C PHE A 16 20.11 34.58 -24.82
N LEU A 17 20.08 33.45 -25.53
CA LEU A 17 20.76 32.20 -25.15
C LEU A 17 22.04 31.92 -25.94
N LEU A 18 22.47 32.77 -26.89
CA LEU A 18 23.58 32.45 -27.79
C LEU A 18 24.71 33.49 -27.89
N THR A 19 24.78 34.50 -27.01
CA THR A 19 25.93 35.43 -26.97
C THR A 19 26.57 35.52 -25.60
N SER A 20 27.01 34.37 -25.06
CA SER A 20 28.21 34.34 -24.19
C SER A 20 28.82 32.93 -24.12
N CYS A 21 29.07 32.32 -25.28
CA CYS A 21 30.10 31.30 -25.37
C CYS A 21 31.47 31.99 -25.34
N SER A 22 32.10 32.06 -24.17
CA SER A 22 33.54 31.77 -24.10
C SER A 22 33.95 31.40 -22.67
N LYS A 23 34.43 30.14 -22.54
CA LYS A 23 35.10 29.54 -21.36
C LYS A 23 34.24 29.18 -20.14
N THR A 24 33.00 28.76 -20.37
CA THR A 24 32.00 28.31 -19.39
C THR A 24 31.83 26.77 -19.35
N GLY A 25 32.92 26.01 -19.37
CA GLY A 25 32.85 24.54 -19.51
C GLY A 25 33.12 23.70 -18.25
N THR A 26 34.02 24.14 -17.37
CA THR A 26 34.54 23.27 -16.29
C THR A 26 34.38 23.85 -14.88
N LYS A 27 34.12 25.15 -14.71
CA LYS A 27 34.00 25.77 -13.38
C LYS A 27 32.60 25.73 -12.75
N ASN A 28 31.55 25.37 -13.50
CA ASN A 28 30.19 25.26 -12.95
C ASN A 28 29.82 23.83 -12.54
N VAL A 29 30.37 22.80 -13.17
CA VAL A 29 30.11 21.40 -12.77
C VAL A 29 30.80 21.09 -11.45
N ASP A 30 32.02 21.57 -11.23
CA ASP A 30 32.74 21.36 -9.96
C ASP A 30 32.17 22.19 -8.80
N LYS A 31 31.54 23.34 -9.09
CA LYS A 31 30.87 24.16 -8.06
C LYS A 31 29.50 23.57 -7.68
N VAL A 32 28.74 23.07 -8.66
CA VAL A 32 27.50 22.33 -8.42
C VAL A 32 27.80 20.98 -7.74
N ASN A 33 28.85 20.25 -8.15
CA ASN A 33 29.25 19.00 -7.49
C ASN A 33 29.84 19.20 -6.09
N ASN A 34 30.52 20.33 -5.81
CA ASN A 34 31.01 20.64 -4.46
C ASN A 34 29.94 21.24 -3.54
N GLU A 35 28.90 21.90 -4.09
CA GLU A 35 27.70 22.27 -3.31
C GLU A 35 26.80 21.03 -3.07
N ILE A 36 26.76 20.07 -3.99
CA ILE A 36 26.09 18.76 -3.84
C ILE A 36 26.83 17.83 -2.86
N LYS A 37 28.17 17.93 -2.76
CA LYS A 37 28.96 17.12 -1.80
C LYS A 37 28.78 17.53 -0.33
N ASN A 38 28.19 18.69 -0.04
CA ASN A 38 28.09 19.22 1.32
C ASN A 38 26.68 19.19 1.92
N SER A 39 25.68 18.58 1.27
CA SER A 39 24.39 18.28 1.90
C SER A 39 24.26 16.78 2.19
N THR A 40 24.41 16.39 3.45
CA THR A 40 24.36 15.01 3.96
C THR A 40 22.97 14.33 3.90
N SER A 41 22.08 14.71 2.99
CA SER A 41 20.70 14.18 2.94
C SER A 41 20.08 14.09 1.53
N GLN A 42 20.86 13.97 0.45
CA GLN A 42 20.29 13.73 -0.87
C GLN A 42 20.13 12.24 -1.15
N PHE A 43 18.87 11.81 -1.32
CA PHE A 43 18.56 10.51 -1.87
C PHE A 43 18.95 10.46 -3.35
N SER A 44 19.82 9.51 -3.69
CA SER A 44 20.27 9.30 -5.06
C SER A 44 20.19 7.83 -5.42
N LEU A 45 19.51 7.53 -6.53
CA LEU A 45 19.59 6.23 -7.18
C LEU A 45 20.76 6.20 -8.14
N ASN A 46 21.42 5.05 -8.23
CA ASN A 46 22.40 4.82 -9.27
C ASN A 46 21.70 4.47 -10.60
N THR A 47 22.47 4.38 -11.68
CA THR A 47 21.94 4.12 -13.03
C THR A 47 21.20 2.79 -13.12
N GLU A 48 21.67 1.75 -12.43
CA GLU A 48 21.04 0.42 -12.40
C GLU A 48 19.67 0.46 -11.69
N GLU A 49 19.59 1.19 -10.58
CA GLU A 49 18.36 1.37 -9.82
C GLU A 49 17.31 2.17 -10.61
N LEU A 50 17.74 3.20 -11.34
CA LEU A 50 16.86 3.95 -12.24
C LEU A 50 16.34 3.07 -13.39
N THR A 51 17.20 2.24 -13.97
CA THR A 51 16.79 1.33 -15.06
C THR A 51 15.78 0.29 -14.59
N VAL A 52 15.90 -0.23 -13.36
CA VAL A 52 14.88 -1.12 -12.78
C VAL A 52 13.52 -0.42 -12.61
N LEU A 53 13.50 0.86 -12.22
CA LEU A 53 12.24 1.61 -12.12
C LEU A 53 11.61 1.93 -13.49
N GLU A 54 12.41 2.04 -14.54
CA GLU A 54 11.92 2.26 -15.91
C GLU A 54 11.47 0.96 -16.59
N LYS A 55 12.04 -0.18 -16.19
CA LYS A 55 11.74 -1.49 -16.76
C LYS A 55 10.31 -1.95 -16.39
N PRO A 56 9.53 -2.53 -17.33
CA PRO A 56 8.24 -3.12 -16.99
C PRO A 56 8.38 -4.28 -15.99
N TYR A 57 7.47 -4.38 -15.01
CA TYR A 57 7.55 -5.43 -14.00
C TYR A 57 7.44 -6.84 -14.59
N GLY A 58 6.67 -6.99 -15.68
CA GLY A 58 6.55 -8.28 -16.37
C GLY A 58 7.88 -8.85 -16.86
N ASP A 59 8.91 -8.00 -17.01
CA ASP A 59 10.22 -8.36 -17.50
C ASP A 59 11.27 -8.49 -16.37
N PHE A 60 10.88 -8.35 -15.10
CA PHE A 60 11.81 -8.40 -13.96
C PHE A 60 12.47 -9.78 -13.82
N SER A 61 13.80 -9.81 -13.79
CA SER A 61 14.56 -10.95 -13.30
C SER A 61 14.56 -11.02 -11.77
N ASP A 62 15.11 -12.09 -11.20
CA ASP A 62 15.27 -12.19 -9.75
C ASP A 62 16.29 -11.17 -9.21
N GLU A 63 17.29 -10.79 -10.01
CA GLU A 63 18.20 -9.68 -9.73
C GLU A 63 17.47 -8.32 -9.72
N ASP A 64 16.56 -8.08 -10.67
CA ASP A 64 15.77 -6.83 -10.71
C ASP A 64 14.89 -6.69 -9.47
N LYS A 65 14.28 -7.79 -9.01
CA LYS A 65 13.49 -7.81 -7.75
C LYS A 65 14.34 -7.46 -6.53
N LYS A 66 15.54 -8.03 -6.43
CA LYS A 66 16.49 -7.71 -5.34
C LYS A 66 16.89 -6.24 -5.38
N LEU A 67 17.16 -5.72 -6.58
CA LEU A 67 17.54 -4.33 -6.76
C LEU A 67 16.36 -3.40 -6.43
N PHE A 68 15.13 -3.76 -6.79
CA PHE A 68 13.93 -3.03 -6.39
C PHE A 68 13.73 -3.01 -4.88
N ASN A 69 13.96 -4.13 -4.18
CA ASN A 69 13.94 -4.15 -2.70
C ASN A 69 14.98 -3.18 -2.10
N LYS A 70 16.17 -3.11 -2.67
CA LYS A 70 17.21 -2.15 -2.25
C LYS A 70 16.79 -0.69 -2.50
N ILE A 71 16.11 -0.40 -3.60
CA ILE A 71 15.54 0.93 -3.88
C ILE A 71 14.53 1.31 -2.80
N LEU A 72 13.67 0.36 -2.41
CA LEU A 72 12.69 0.56 -1.34
C LEU A 72 13.37 0.82 0.01
N GLU A 73 14.40 0.06 0.37
CA GLU A 73 15.19 0.30 1.59
C GLU A 73 15.78 1.72 1.63
N LYS A 74 16.43 2.14 0.53
CA LYS A 74 16.99 3.50 0.42
C LYS A 74 15.90 4.56 0.56
N TYR A 75 14.73 4.32 -0.05
CA TYR A 75 13.60 5.26 0.01
C TYR A 75 13.15 5.46 1.45
N ASN A 76 13.02 4.36 2.20
CA ASN A 76 12.60 4.40 3.59
C ASN A 76 13.58 5.18 4.47
N LYS A 77 14.88 4.96 4.25
CA LYS A 77 15.93 5.71 4.96
C LYS A 77 15.79 7.22 4.70
N PHE A 78 15.61 7.60 3.44
CA PHE A 78 15.42 9.01 3.07
C PHE A 78 14.13 9.63 3.61
N LYS A 79 13.01 8.91 3.59
CA LYS A 79 11.71 9.37 4.13
C LYS A 79 11.78 9.63 5.64
N ASN A 80 12.56 8.83 6.37
CA ASN A 80 12.79 9.02 7.80
C ASN A 80 13.74 10.20 8.09
N GLU A 81 14.64 10.53 7.17
CA GLU A 81 15.70 11.53 7.34
C GLU A 81 15.36 12.92 6.73
N SER A 82 14.37 13.01 5.82
CA SER A 82 13.96 14.27 5.19
C SER A 82 12.51 14.25 4.69
N SER A 83 11.82 15.39 4.76
CA SER A 83 10.44 15.50 4.30
C SER A 83 10.33 15.71 2.78
N ASN A 84 9.62 14.77 2.14
CA ASN A 84 8.81 14.91 0.92
C ASN A 84 9.51 15.14 -0.44
N ASP A 85 10.22 14.13 -0.97
CA ASP A 85 10.39 14.02 -2.43
C ASP A 85 9.19 13.29 -3.06
N ILE A 86 8.22 14.08 -3.52
CA ILE A 86 6.94 13.62 -4.09
C ILE A 86 7.15 12.88 -5.42
N ALA A 87 8.13 13.29 -6.22
CA ALA A 87 8.33 12.72 -7.56
C ALA A 87 8.89 11.29 -7.47
N PHE A 88 9.75 11.06 -6.50
CA PHE A 88 10.31 9.73 -6.27
C PHE A 88 9.29 8.77 -5.63
N GLU A 89 8.50 9.23 -4.65
CA GLU A 89 7.39 8.44 -4.08
C GLU A 89 6.40 8.02 -5.17
N THR A 90 6.07 8.93 -6.09
CA THR A 90 5.18 8.64 -7.22
C THR A 90 5.72 7.49 -8.08
N LYS A 91 7.01 7.50 -8.46
CA LYS A 91 7.62 6.43 -9.27
C LYS A 91 7.57 5.07 -8.59
N ILE A 92 7.82 5.01 -7.28
CA ILE A 92 7.70 3.77 -6.51
C ILE A 92 6.25 3.27 -6.52
N LEU A 93 5.29 4.14 -6.25
CA LEU A 93 3.87 3.79 -6.23
C LEU A 93 3.38 3.31 -7.61
N GLU A 94 3.79 3.95 -8.69
CA GLU A 94 3.51 3.51 -10.07
C GLU A 94 4.04 2.09 -10.33
N LYS A 95 5.28 1.79 -9.92
CA LYS A 95 5.85 0.46 -10.08
C LYS A 95 5.11 -0.59 -9.25
N LEU A 96 4.73 -0.25 -8.02
CA LEU A 96 3.92 -1.12 -7.16
C LEU A 96 2.52 -1.38 -7.72
N GLN A 97 1.93 -0.40 -8.41
CA GLN A 97 0.67 -0.57 -9.14
C GLN A 97 0.85 -1.43 -10.40
N GLU A 98 1.97 -1.29 -11.12
CA GLU A 98 2.28 -2.16 -12.27
C GLU A 98 2.40 -3.63 -11.85
N ILE A 99 3.09 -3.88 -10.72
CA ILE A 99 3.18 -5.20 -10.08
C ILE A 99 1.77 -5.75 -9.80
N GLU A 100 0.87 -4.94 -9.23
CA GLU A 100 -0.52 -5.36 -9.00
C GLU A 100 -1.26 -5.72 -10.29
N ASN A 101 -1.14 -4.87 -11.32
CA ASN A 101 -1.83 -5.08 -12.59
C ASN A 101 -1.32 -6.32 -13.31
N PHE A 102 -0.03 -6.64 -13.18
CA PHE A 102 0.56 -7.87 -13.70
C PHE A 102 -0.10 -9.11 -13.08
N TYR A 103 -0.34 -9.10 -11.76
CA TYR A 103 -1.08 -10.17 -11.09
C TYR A 103 -2.61 -10.08 -11.33
N GLY A 104 -3.15 -8.89 -11.59
CA GLY A 104 -4.58 -8.55 -11.61
C GLY A 104 -5.47 -9.29 -12.60
N LYS A 105 -4.94 -10.08 -13.55
CA LYS A 105 -5.78 -10.91 -14.45
C LYS A 105 -6.29 -12.21 -13.81
N LYS A 106 -5.87 -12.56 -12.58
CA LYS A 106 -6.29 -13.81 -11.89
C LYS A 106 -6.67 -13.63 -10.40
N TYR A 107 -6.60 -12.42 -9.84
CA TYR A 107 -6.80 -12.19 -8.40
C TYR A 107 -7.70 -10.98 -8.12
N ILE A 108 -8.35 -11.01 -6.95
CA ILE A 108 -9.14 -9.88 -6.46
C ILE A 108 -8.20 -8.74 -6.06
N ASN A 109 -8.32 -7.59 -6.72
CA ASN A 109 -7.60 -6.38 -6.34
C ASN A 109 -8.53 -5.47 -5.52
N PHE A 110 -8.39 -5.54 -4.19
CA PHE A 110 -9.20 -4.73 -3.25
C PHE A 110 -8.96 -3.22 -3.37
N LYS A 111 -7.80 -2.78 -3.89
CA LYS A 111 -7.58 -1.35 -4.19
C LYS A 111 -8.50 -0.91 -5.32
N ASN A 112 -8.58 -1.69 -6.40
CA ASN A 112 -9.46 -1.38 -7.52
C ASN A 112 -10.93 -1.34 -7.05
N GLU A 113 -11.37 -2.33 -6.28
CA GLU A 113 -12.72 -2.38 -5.70
C GLU A 113 -13.01 -1.19 -4.78
N SER A 114 -12.04 -0.77 -3.96
CA SER A 114 -12.14 0.42 -3.11
C SER A 114 -12.18 1.72 -3.91
N SER A 115 -11.78 1.68 -5.19
CA SER A 115 -11.61 2.84 -6.04
C SER A 115 -12.70 3.01 -7.12
N ILE A 116 -13.65 2.07 -7.21
CA ILE A 116 -14.69 2.04 -8.27
C ILE A 116 -15.42 3.39 -8.37
N ASP A 117 -15.83 3.94 -7.24
CA ASP A 117 -16.64 5.17 -7.18
C ASP A 117 -15.84 6.40 -6.70
N VAL A 118 -14.62 6.20 -6.18
CA VAL A 118 -13.83 7.25 -5.53
C VAL A 118 -12.35 6.97 -5.74
N LYS A 119 -11.58 7.92 -6.28
CA LYS A 119 -10.12 7.80 -6.31
C LYS A 119 -9.59 7.74 -4.87
N VAL A 120 -8.88 6.66 -4.52
CA VAL A 120 -8.28 6.49 -3.19
C VAL A 120 -6.87 7.07 -3.15
N GLU A 121 -6.59 7.84 -2.11
CA GLU A 121 -5.24 8.27 -1.78
C GLU A 121 -4.51 7.16 -1.02
N GLU A 122 -3.23 6.99 -1.35
CA GLU A 122 -2.38 5.97 -0.77
C GLU A 122 -1.29 6.61 0.07
N LYS A 123 -0.96 5.96 1.19
CA LYS A 123 0.15 6.37 2.05
C LYS A 123 1.04 5.16 2.29
N LEU A 124 2.32 5.28 1.95
CA LEU A 124 3.29 4.25 2.33
C LEU A 124 3.59 4.35 3.83
N LEU A 125 3.45 3.22 4.52
CA LEU A 125 3.78 3.06 5.94
C LEU A 125 5.26 2.75 6.12
N ASN A 126 5.81 3.18 7.26
CA ASN A 126 7.21 2.96 7.59
C ASN A 126 7.46 1.48 7.88
N GLN A 127 8.42 0.87 7.18
CA GLN A 127 8.84 -0.51 7.44
C GLN A 127 9.58 -0.62 8.78
N ASN A 128 9.68 -1.83 9.33
CA ASN A 128 10.39 -2.09 10.60
C ASN A 128 9.99 -1.14 11.73
N SER A 129 8.70 -0.79 11.79
CA SER A 129 8.20 0.22 12.70
C SER A 129 6.84 -0.18 13.25
N LYS A 130 6.50 0.44 14.39
CA LYS A 130 5.15 0.45 14.94
C LYS A 130 4.54 1.82 14.65
N THR A 131 3.44 1.84 13.92
CA THR A 131 2.67 3.05 13.63
C THR A 131 1.39 3.04 14.45
N GLU A 132 1.22 4.03 15.32
CA GLU A 132 -0.05 4.27 16.03
C GLU A 132 -1.08 4.86 15.04
N LEU A 133 -2.28 4.30 15.04
CA LEU A 133 -3.36 4.68 14.15
C LEU A 133 -4.28 5.66 14.86
N ASN A 134 -4.05 6.96 14.65
CA ASN A 134 -4.87 8.00 15.24
C ASN A 134 -5.74 8.70 14.18
N LYS A 135 -6.86 9.29 14.61
CA LYS A 135 -7.80 9.98 13.71
C LYS A 135 -7.26 11.25 13.06
N LYS A 136 -6.19 11.83 13.59
CA LYS A 136 -5.56 13.02 12.99
C LYS A 136 -4.84 12.66 11.70
N ASP A 137 -4.13 11.53 11.68
CA ASP A 137 -3.39 11.05 10.51
C ASP A 137 -4.23 10.15 9.59
N PHE A 138 -5.28 9.54 10.14
CA PHE A 138 -6.18 8.62 9.45
C PHE A 138 -7.65 8.98 9.75
N PRO A 139 -8.24 9.95 9.03
CA PRO A 139 -9.55 10.52 9.39
C PRO A 139 -10.75 9.58 9.15
N TYR A 140 -10.59 8.48 8.43
CA TYR A 140 -11.68 7.54 8.17
C TYR A 140 -11.71 6.39 9.19
N ASP A 141 -12.86 5.74 9.36
CA ASP A 141 -12.96 4.65 10.35
C ASP A 141 -12.33 3.34 9.87
N ASN A 142 -12.35 3.09 8.55
CA ASN A 142 -11.87 1.84 7.95
C ASN A 142 -10.81 2.09 6.86
N TYR A 143 -9.77 1.26 6.86
CA TYR A 143 -8.70 1.29 5.87
C TYR A 143 -8.32 -0.12 5.45
N LEU A 144 -7.74 -0.23 4.26
CA LEU A 144 -7.04 -1.42 3.79
C LEU A 144 -5.55 -1.15 3.78
N ILE A 145 -4.79 -2.15 4.20
CA ILE A 145 -3.34 -2.19 4.05
C ILE A 145 -3.01 -3.27 3.04
N LYS A 146 -2.38 -2.88 1.94
CA LYS A 146 -1.73 -3.81 1.02
C LYS A 146 -0.33 -4.11 1.53
N LEU A 147 -0.05 -5.39 1.76
CA LEU A 147 1.24 -5.91 2.18
C LEU A 147 1.96 -6.57 1.02
N THR A 148 3.25 -6.26 0.86
CA THR A 148 4.17 -6.94 -0.06
C THR A 148 5.53 -7.14 0.59
N GLY A 149 6.41 -7.94 0.00
CA GLY A 149 7.74 -8.22 0.56
C GLY A 149 7.72 -9.39 1.56
N LYS A 150 8.77 -9.50 2.36
CA LYS A 150 8.99 -10.64 3.27
C LYS A 150 9.06 -10.16 4.71
N GLY A 151 8.22 -10.72 5.59
CA GLY A 151 8.23 -10.33 6.99
C GLY A 151 6.91 -10.61 7.68
N ASN A 152 6.73 -9.98 8.83
CA ASN A 152 5.57 -10.13 9.69
C ASN A 152 4.85 -8.79 9.82
N PHE A 153 3.52 -8.83 9.71
CA PHE A 153 2.64 -7.72 10.00
C PHE A 153 1.74 -8.06 11.17
N ARG A 154 1.56 -7.11 12.09
CA ARG A 154 0.57 -7.21 13.17
C ARG A 154 -0.35 -6.01 13.17
N TYR A 155 -1.64 -6.27 13.29
CA TYR A 155 -2.64 -5.27 13.65
C TYR A 155 -3.06 -5.48 15.10
N ILE A 156 -2.87 -4.46 15.93
CA ILE A 156 -2.99 -4.53 17.39
C ILE A 156 -4.04 -3.52 17.83
N VAL A 157 -4.93 -3.94 18.73
CA VAL A 157 -5.92 -3.08 19.39
C VAL A 157 -5.91 -3.36 20.87
N ASN A 158 -5.78 -2.33 21.71
CA ASN A 158 -5.71 -2.48 23.18
C ASN A 158 -4.65 -3.52 23.61
N ASN A 159 -3.46 -3.46 23.01
CA ASN A 159 -2.35 -4.41 23.21
C ASN A 159 -2.67 -5.88 22.90
N ARG A 160 -3.76 -6.16 22.17
CA ARG A 160 -4.10 -7.50 21.69
C ARG A 160 -3.93 -7.57 20.19
N THR A 161 -3.22 -8.59 19.71
CA THR A 161 -3.11 -8.88 18.28
C THR A 161 -4.45 -9.32 17.74
N ILE A 162 -5.00 -8.53 16.82
CA ILE A 162 -6.24 -8.83 16.11
C ILE A 162 -5.94 -9.65 14.86
N SER A 163 -4.93 -9.24 14.09
CA SER A 163 -4.45 -9.95 12.89
C SER A 163 -2.94 -10.08 12.94
N ASP A 164 -2.43 -11.24 12.54
CA ASP A 164 -1.00 -11.54 12.42
C ASP A 164 -0.79 -12.22 11.07
N GLU A 165 -0.01 -11.58 10.20
CA GLU A 165 0.24 -12.07 8.85
C GLU A 165 1.73 -12.24 8.63
N VAL A 166 2.11 -13.44 8.20
CA VAL A 166 3.47 -13.77 7.78
C VAL A 166 3.49 -13.85 6.27
N LEU A 167 4.36 -13.05 5.65
CA LEU A 167 4.59 -13.04 4.21
C LEU A 167 5.98 -13.61 3.89
N LYS A 168 6.01 -14.57 2.97
CA LYS A 168 7.27 -15.13 2.44
C LYS A 168 7.77 -14.34 1.24
N GLU A 169 9.02 -14.59 0.88
CA GLU A 169 9.66 -13.98 -0.28
C GLU A 169 8.89 -14.30 -1.57
N ASN A 170 8.65 -13.28 -2.40
CA ASN A 170 7.87 -13.37 -3.64
C ASN A 170 6.42 -13.86 -3.45
N GLU A 171 5.85 -13.79 -2.24
CA GLU A 171 4.41 -13.97 -2.07
C GLU A 171 3.64 -12.82 -2.73
N LYS A 172 2.41 -13.14 -3.12
CA LYS A 172 1.48 -12.18 -3.71
C LYS A 172 1.12 -11.11 -2.67
N PRO A 173 0.66 -9.93 -3.11
CA PRO A 173 0.18 -8.93 -2.17
C PRO A 173 -0.96 -9.47 -1.32
N ARG A 174 -0.89 -9.27 0.00
CA ARG A 174 -1.98 -9.59 0.94
C ARG A 174 -2.66 -8.30 1.37
N TYR A 175 -3.99 -8.29 1.35
CA TYR A 175 -4.75 -7.13 1.82
C TYR A 175 -5.27 -7.43 3.22
N ILE A 176 -5.21 -6.41 4.08
CA ILE A 176 -5.74 -6.49 5.45
C ILE A 176 -6.61 -5.28 5.72
N ARG A 177 -7.83 -5.52 6.15
CA ARG A 177 -8.74 -4.49 6.63
C ARG A 177 -8.51 -4.18 8.09
N ILE A 178 -8.32 -2.91 8.40
CA ILE A 178 -8.12 -2.39 9.75
C ILE A 178 -9.14 -1.32 10.10
N LYS A 179 -9.30 -1.06 11.39
CA LYS A 179 -10.12 0.04 11.92
C LYS A 179 -9.26 1.03 12.69
N ILE A 180 -9.55 2.32 12.52
CA ILE A 180 -8.88 3.36 13.30
C ILE A 180 -9.62 3.51 14.64
N LEU A 181 -8.93 3.16 15.72
CA LEU A 181 -9.42 3.19 17.09
C LEU A 181 -8.36 3.88 17.96
N ASP A 182 -8.75 4.51 19.06
CA ASP A 182 -7.83 5.33 19.87
C ASP A 182 -6.59 4.58 20.40
N ASN A 183 -6.66 3.24 20.51
CA ASN A 183 -5.57 2.37 20.92
C ASN A 183 -5.26 1.29 19.86
N SER A 184 -5.40 1.63 18.56
CA SER A 184 -4.99 0.73 17.48
C SER A 184 -3.64 1.12 16.90
N SER A 185 -2.87 0.11 16.50
CA SER A 185 -1.56 0.27 15.89
C SER A 185 -1.30 -0.85 14.90
N VAL A 186 -0.40 -0.59 13.96
CA VAL A 186 0.15 -1.59 13.06
C VAL A 186 1.64 -1.68 13.23
N GLU A 187 2.18 -2.89 13.11
CA GLU A 187 3.59 -3.15 13.28
C GLU A 187 4.11 -3.99 12.12
N PHE A 188 5.24 -3.56 11.58
CA PHE A 188 5.96 -4.20 10.47
C PHE A 188 7.30 -4.69 10.99
N ASN A 189 7.66 -5.94 10.73
CA ASN A 189 8.96 -6.51 11.05
C ASN A 189 9.51 -7.28 9.83
N GLY A 190 10.75 -7.01 9.45
CA GLY A 190 11.38 -7.49 8.21
C GLY A 190 11.20 -6.52 7.04
N ASP A 191 11.43 -7.02 5.83
CA ASP A 191 11.39 -6.26 4.57
C ASP A 191 9.96 -6.15 4.02
N ILE A 192 8.97 -6.16 4.92
CA ILE A 192 7.55 -6.07 4.58
C ILE A 192 7.16 -4.61 4.36
N ILE A 193 6.37 -4.39 3.31
CA ILE A 193 5.94 -3.07 2.84
C ILE A 193 4.44 -2.96 3.01
N GLY A 194 3.99 -1.91 3.71
CA GLY A 194 2.57 -1.61 3.87
C GLY A 194 2.17 -0.34 3.14
N ILE A 195 1.22 -0.44 2.21
CA ILE A 195 0.53 0.73 1.64
C ILE A 195 -0.87 0.78 2.23
N ILE A 196 -1.20 1.87 2.93
CA ILE A 196 -2.54 2.08 3.49
C ILE A 196 -3.36 3.01 2.62
N PHE A 197 -4.62 2.65 2.39
CA PHE A 197 -5.59 3.46 1.64
C PHE A 197 -6.99 3.28 2.22
N LYS A 198 -7.85 4.27 1.98
CA LYS A 198 -9.22 4.26 2.50
C LYS A 198 -9.99 3.05 1.96
N ASP A 199 -10.69 2.35 2.85
CA ASP A 199 -11.60 1.28 2.46
C ASP A 199 -12.99 1.85 2.14
N ASN A 200 -13.40 1.76 0.88
CA ASN A 200 -14.74 2.16 0.42
C ASN A 200 -15.59 0.94 -0.04
N ILE A 201 -15.14 -0.29 0.20
CA ILE A 201 -15.79 -1.47 -0.38
C ILE A 201 -17.14 -1.72 0.28
N GLN A 202 -18.18 -1.90 -0.54
CA GLN A 202 -19.49 -2.33 -0.10
C GLN A 202 -19.52 -3.86 0.04
N TYR A 203 -18.99 -4.37 1.15
CA TYR A 203 -18.82 -5.81 1.39
C TYR A 203 -20.11 -6.65 1.30
N ASN A 204 -21.27 -6.06 1.64
CA ASN A 204 -22.57 -6.69 1.46
C ASN A 204 -22.91 -7.05 0.01
N LYS A 205 -22.31 -6.35 -0.98
CA LYS A 205 -22.46 -6.65 -2.40
C LYS A 205 -21.26 -7.42 -2.94
N PHE A 206 -20.05 -7.02 -2.53
CA PHE A 206 -18.80 -7.55 -3.06
C PHE A 206 -18.52 -8.99 -2.64
N LYS A 207 -19.00 -9.41 -1.47
CA LYS A 207 -18.93 -10.79 -0.90
C LYS A 207 -17.54 -11.40 -0.70
N ASN A 208 -16.48 -10.82 -1.23
CA ASN A 208 -15.10 -11.24 -0.97
C ASN A 208 -14.48 -10.37 0.11
N PHE A 209 -13.86 -11.01 1.09
CA PHE A 209 -13.37 -10.37 2.30
C PHE A 209 -11.89 -10.65 2.46
N PRO A 210 -11.03 -9.61 2.54
CA PRO A 210 -9.63 -9.81 2.88
C PRO A 210 -9.49 -10.24 4.34
N SER A 211 -8.26 -10.56 4.76
CA SER A 211 -7.95 -10.64 6.18
C SER A 211 -8.28 -9.31 6.88
N GLY A 212 -8.55 -9.32 8.18
CA GLY A 212 -8.91 -8.13 8.94
C GLY A 212 -10.12 -8.29 9.84
N ILE A 213 -10.68 -7.15 10.26
CA ILE A 213 -11.82 -7.07 11.18
C ILE A 213 -13.05 -6.43 10.53
N PHE A 214 -14.23 -6.99 10.82
CA PHE A 214 -15.51 -6.56 10.29
C PHE A 214 -16.55 -6.52 11.40
N ASP A 215 -17.30 -5.43 11.49
CA ASP A 215 -18.42 -5.29 12.43
C ASP A 215 -19.72 -5.76 11.75
N VAL A 216 -20.44 -6.66 12.41
CA VAL A 216 -21.74 -7.13 11.94
C VAL A 216 -22.79 -6.02 12.12
N ASP A 217 -23.63 -5.87 11.09
CA ASP A 217 -24.59 -4.81 10.78
C ASP A 217 -24.03 -3.44 10.38
N THR A 218 -22.70 -3.27 10.42
CA THR A 218 -22.06 -2.10 9.81
C THR A 218 -21.40 -2.47 8.50
N ASP A 219 -20.57 -3.50 8.52
CA ASP A 219 -19.77 -3.95 7.37
C ASP A 219 -20.41 -5.16 6.68
N ILE A 220 -20.97 -6.07 7.47
CA ILE A 220 -21.59 -7.33 7.04
C ILE A 220 -22.99 -7.40 7.65
N LYS A 221 -24.04 -7.61 6.87
CA LYS A 221 -25.38 -7.85 7.44
C LYS A 221 -25.38 -9.06 8.39
N HIS A 222 -26.20 -9.06 9.43
CA HIS A 222 -26.45 -10.28 10.20
C HIS A 222 -27.15 -11.35 9.33
N GLY A 223 -26.99 -12.62 9.72
CA GLY A 223 -27.58 -13.77 9.03
C GLY A 223 -26.72 -15.02 9.10
N ASN A 224 -27.12 -16.03 8.33
CA ASN A 224 -26.36 -17.26 8.15
C ASN A 224 -25.57 -17.18 6.84
N TYR A 225 -24.32 -17.59 6.90
CA TYR A 225 -23.38 -17.46 5.80
C TYR A 225 -22.65 -18.76 5.54
N LYS A 226 -22.44 -19.06 4.26
CA LYS A 226 -21.50 -20.06 3.79
C LYS A 226 -20.16 -19.39 3.47
N LEU A 227 -19.08 -19.97 3.97
CA LEU A 227 -17.71 -19.56 3.74
C LEU A 227 -17.08 -20.43 2.65
N SER A 228 -16.31 -19.81 1.77
CA SER A 228 -15.46 -20.50 0.81
C SER A 228 -14.13 -19.77 0.62
N ASN A 229 -13.24 -20.33 -0.20
CA ASN A 229 -11.89 -19.81 -0.45
C ASN A 229 -11.00 -19.74 0.80
N THR A 230 -11.18 -20.67 1.73
CA THR A 230 -10.31 -20.83 2.89
C THR A 230 -9.09 -21.71 2.57
N THR A 231 -8.01 -21.50 3.31
CA THR A 231 -6.79 -22.30 3.29
C THR A 231 -6.63 -23.05 4.62
N LYS A 232 -5.64 -23.94 4.69
CA LYS A 232 -5.27 -24.62 5.96
C LYS A 232 -4.87 -23.62 7.05
N ASP A 233 -4.31 -22.47 6.65
CA ASP A 233 -3.79 -21.45 7.54
C ASP A 233 -4.83 -20.36 7.86
N THR A 234 -6.01 -20.42 7.23
CA THR A 234 -7.09 -19.47 7.50
C THR A 234 -7.62 -19.63 8.92
N ILE A 235 -7.59 -18.54 9.67
CA ILE A 235 -8.14 -18.46 11.03
C ILE A 235 -9.34 -17.54 10.99
N ILE A 236 -10.47 -18.02 11.50
CA ILE A 236 -11.70 -17.25 11.61
C ILE A 236 -12.12 -17.19 13.07
N LYS A 237 -12.37 -15.97 13.55
CA LYS A 237 -12.83 -15.71 14.91
C LYS A 237 -14.06 -14.83 14.89
N THR A 238 -14.95 -15.04 15.85
CA THR A 238 -16.00 -14.09 16.19
C THR A 238 -15.79 -13.54 17.59
N ILE A 239 -16.15 -12.27 17.79
CA ILE A 239 -16.26 -11.66 19.10
C ILE A 239 -17.73 -11.32 19.30
N SER A 240 -18.36 -11.87 20.34
CA SER A 240 -19.76 -11.59 20.66
C SER A 240 -19.94 -10.18 21.24
N LYS A 241 -21.20 -9.73 21.36
CA LYS A 241 -21.55 -8.50 22.10
C LYS A 241 -21.03 -8.49 23.55
N ASN A 242 -20.89 -9.67 24.16
CA ASN A 242 -20.39 -9.85 25.51
C ASN A 242 -18.86 -9.98 25.56
N ASN A 243 -18.17 -9.67 24.45
CA ASN A 243 -16.72 -9.81 24.27
C ASN A 243 -16.18 -11.24 24.38
N GLU A 244 -17.03 -12.24 24.17
CA GLU A 244 -16.59 -13.64 24.12
C GLU A 244 -15.97 -13.94 22.76
N VAL A 245 -14.76 -14.50 22.77
CA VAL A 245 -14.03 -14.84 21.54
C VAL A 245 -14.25 -16.32 21.21
N LYS A 246 -14.74 -16.60 20.01
CA LYS A 246 -14.89 -17.98 19.50
C LYS A 246 -14.05 -18.16 18.25
N VAL A 247 -13.16 -19.16 18.27
CA VAL A 247 -12.42 -19.60 17.08
C VAL A 247 -13.25 -20.64 16.34
N ILE A 248 -13.43 -20.46 15.03
CA ILE A 248 -14.25 -21.35 14.20
C ILE A 248 -13.38 -22.44 13.59
N LYS A 249 -13.75 -23.70 13.83
CA LYS A 249 -13.10 -24.87 13.24
C LYS A 249 -13.68 -25.13 11.86
N LEU A 250 -13.02 -24.64 10.81
CA LEU A 250 -13.45 -24.77 9.42
C LEU A 250 -13.55 -26.22 8.91
N LYS A 251 -12.93 -27.19 9.60
CA LYS A 251 -12.98 -28.61 9.24
C LYS A 251 -14.34 -29.28 9.49
N GLU A 252 -15.22 -28.66 10.27
CA GLU A 252 -16.49 -29.27 10.73
C GLU A 252 -17.72 -28.63 10.08
N SER A 253 -17.66 -27.36 9.70
CA SER A 253 -18.71 -26.68 8.92
C SER A 253 -18.14 -25.43 8.25
N HIS A 254 -18.59 -25.17 7.01
CA HIS A 254 -18.34 -23.91 6.30
C HIS A 254 -19.49 -22.92 6.52
N GLU A 255 -20.31 -23.11 7.54
CA GLU A 255 -21.42 -22.22 7.85
C GLU A 255 -21.16 -21.46 9.15
N ILE A 256 -21.50 -20.18 9.13
CA ILE A 256 -21.39 -19.29 10.27
C ILE A 256 -22.67 -18.48 10.42
N ARG A 257 -23.13 -18.35 11.67
CA ARG A 257 -24.16 -17.40 12.04
C ARG A 257 -23.50 -16.15 12.58
N LEU A 258 -23.77 -15.02 11.93
CA LEU A 258 -23.32 -13.69 12.35
C LEU A 258 -24.51 -12.93 12.92
N GLU A 259 -24.38 -12.48 14.17
CA GLU A 259 -25.44 -11.75 14.86
C GLU A 259 -25.09 -10.28 15.03
N VAL A 260 -26.13 -9.45 15.16
CA VAL A 260 -26.02 -8.01 15.41
C VAL A 260 -25.01 -7.74 16.51
N GLY A 261 -24.08 -6.80 16.27
CA GLY A 261 -23.06 -6.37 17.25
C GLY A 261 -21.93 -7.36 17.51
N MET A 262 -21.86 -8.46 16.75
CA MET A 262 -20.65 -9.29 16.71
C MET A 262 -19.56 -8.60 15.88
N LYS A 263 -18.31 -9.00 16.12
CA LYS A 263 -17.18 -8.74 15.23
C LYS A 263 -16.73 -10.04 14.59
N PHE A 264 -16.41 -9.97 13.31
CA PHE A 264 -15.89 -11.06 12.50
C PHE A 264 -14.44 -10.77 12.12
N ILE A 265 -13.53 -11.70 12.43
CA ILE A 265 -12.10 -11.54 12.22
C ILE A 265 -11.60 -12.68 11.33
N ILE A 266 -10.84 -12.31 10.30
CA ILE A 266 -10.25 -13.20 9.30
C ILE A 266 -8.74 -12.98 9.32
N SER A 267 -7.95 -14.06 9.29
CA SER A 267 -6.49 -13.98 9.18
C SER A 267 -5.92 -15.18 8.41
N GLY A 268 -4.70 -15.05 7.90
CA GLY A 268 -3.95 -16.12 7.24
C GLY A 268 -4.46 -16.46 5.83
N VAL A 269 -5.10 -15.51 5.16
CA VAL A 269 -5.70 -15.72 3.85
C VAL A 269 -5.69 -14.45 3.00
N ASP A 270 -5.61 -14.62 1.68
CA ASP A 270 -5.70 -13.51 0.72
C ASP A 270 -7.12 -12.93 0.70
N TYR A 271 -8.11 -13.81 0.60
CA TYR A 271 -9.52 -13.49 0.81
C TYR A 271 -10.33 -14.75 1.09
N ILE A 272 -11.48 -14.58 1.74
CA ILE A 272 -12.56 -15.57 1.75
C ILE A 272 -13.75 -15.01 0.97
N THR A 273 -14.69 -15.89 0.59
CA THR A 273 -15.99 -15.47 0.11
C THR A 273 -17.05 -15.80 1.15
N LEU A 274 -17.93 -14.83 1.43
CA LEU A 274 -19.03 -14.94 2.38
C LEU A 274 -20.36 -14.83 1.62
N GLU A 275 -21.07 -15.95 1.49
CA GLU A 275 -22.36 -16.03 0.80
C GLU A 275 -23.48 -16.18 1.81
N LYS A 276 -24.43 -15.24 1.82
CA LYS A 276 -25.61 -15.33 2.68
C LYS A 276 -26.52 -16.46 2.20
N ILE A 277 -26.97 -17.32 3.11
CA ILE A 277 -27.78 -18.52 2.81
C ILE A 277 -29.22 -18.47 3.37
N ASP A 278 -29.60 -17.36 4.02
CA ASP A 278 -30.94 -17.10 4.54
C ASP A 278 -31.60 -15.83 4.00
#